data_AF-A0A817JD85-F1
#
_entry.id   AF-A0A817JD85-F1
#
_cell.length_a   1.000
_cell.length_b   1.000
_cell.length_c   1.000
_cell.angle_alpha   90.00
_cell.angle_beta   90.00
_cell.angle_gamma   90.00
#
_symmetry.space_group_name_H-M   'P 1'
#
loop_
_entity.id
_entity.type
_entity.pdbx_description
1 polymer ?
#
loop_
_entity_poly.entity_id
_entity_poly.type
_entity_poly.pdbx_seq_one_letter_code
_entity_poly.pdbx_strand_id
1 'polypeptide(L)'
;MCPSADTHKQTIPARRYQIREKIFSLGDNFKIKNEMGQDVYTVRSKFFSVEGLDIFAHSLTFTKDGRIVTIVSKTFFSSSDTYGVEIADDEDQAFILALAIVLDQI
;
A
#
# COMPACT_ATOMS: atom_id res chain seq x y z
N MET A 1 26.70 18.74 -42.29
CA MET A 1 25.77 19.23 -41.26
C MET A 1 24.66 18.21 -41.09
N CYS A 2 24.45 17.68 -39.89
CA CYS A 2 23.26 16.89 -39.53
C CYS A 2 22.60 17.62 -38.35
N PRO A 3 21.27 17.82 -38.33
CA PRO A 3 20.59 18.40 -37.17
C PRO A 3 20.36 17.31 -36.12
N SER A 4 20.84 17.55 -34.91
CA SER A 4 20.53 16.73 -33.73
C SER A 4 19.05 16.87 -33.39
N ALA A 5 18.34 15.74 -33.31
CA ALA A 5 16.96 15.69 -32.87
C ALA A 5 16.89 15.97 -31.36
N ASP A 6 16.42 17.16 -31.00
CA ASP A 6 16.03 17.50 -29.64
C ASP A 6 14.89 16.57 -29.19
N THR A 7 15.24 15.58 -28.39
CA THR A 7 14.30 14.72 -27.70
C THR A 7 13.60 15.55 -26.63
N HIS A 8 12.39 15.99 -26.94
CA HIS A 8 11.46 16.59 -26.01
C HIS A 8 11.17 15.58 -24.89
N LYS A 9 11.94 15.61 -23.80
CA LYS A 9 11.63 14.86 -22.58
C LYS A 9 10.33 15.44 -22.02
N GLN A 10 9.23 14.72 -22.25
CA GLN A 10 7.95 14.98 -21.59
C GLN A 10 8.14 14.73 -20.09
N THR A 11 8.46 15.77 -19.33
CA THR A 11 8.49 15.70 -17.86
C THR A 11 7.04 15.62 -17.39
N ILE A 12 6.57 14.42 -17.06
CA ILE A 12 5.30 14.26 -16.36
C ILE A 12 5.47 14.93 -14.99
N PRO A 13 4.62 15.90 -14.60
CA PRO A 13 4.61 16.39 -13.23
C PRO A 13 4.24 15.20 -12.32
N ALA A 14 5.23 14.65 -11.63
CA ALA A 14 5.11 13.41 -10.88
C ALA A 14 5.41 13.67 -9.41
N ARG A 15 4.58 13.11 -8.52
CA ARG A 15 4.88 13.03 -7.10
C ARG A 15 5.56 11.70 -6.80
N ARG A 16 6.73 11.73 -6.18
CA ARG A 16 7.50 10.54 -5.79
C ARG A 16 7.14 10.11 -4.38
N TYR A 17 6.84 8.83 -4.25
CA TYR A 17 6.63 8.16 -2.97
C TYR A 17 7.64 7.04 -2.80
N GLN A 18 8.02 6.75 -1.56
CA GLN A 18 8.91 5.67 -1.21
C GLN A 18 8.20 4.75 -0.22
N ILE A 19 8.07 3.47 -0.59
CA ILE A 19 7.53 2.43 0.27
C ILE A 19 8.71 1.67 0.86
N ARG A 20 8.76 1.56 2.19
CA ARG A 20 9.82 0.84 2.89
C ARG A 20 9.23 -0.16 3.85
N GLU A 21 9.55 -1.42 3.64
CA GLU A 21 9.26 -2.51 4.56
C GLU A 21 10.31 -2.56 5.68
N LYS A 22 9.88 -2.96 6.89
CA LYS A 22 10.78 -3.20 8.02
C LYS A 22 10.80 -4.70 8.36
N ILE A 23 11.83 -5.39 7.88
CA ILE A 23 12.01 -6.86 7.89
C ILE A 23 12.41 -7.45 9.27
N PHE A 24 11.94 -6.90 10.40
CA PHE A 24 12.46 -7.28 11.73
C PHE A 24 11.40 -7.71 12.77
N SER A 25 10.19 -8.06 12.34
CA SER A 25 9.15 -8.53 13.25
C SER A 25 8.14 -9.36 12.49
N LEU A 26 7.70 -10.49 13.06
CA LEU A 26 6.69 -11.47 12.60
C LEU A 26 5.30 -10.90 12.17
N GLY A 27 5.18 -9.58 12.02
CA GLY A 27 4.07 -8.86 11.44
C GLY A 27 4.62 -7.67 10.67
N ASP A 28 4.48 -7.72 9.35
CA ASP A 28 5.10 -6.77 8.44
C ASP A 28 4.53 -5.36 8.64
N ASN A 29 5.42 -4.39 8.77
CA ASN A 29 5.06 -2.98 8.91
C ASN A 29 5.71 -2.20 7.77
N PHE A 30 4.90 -1.44 7.03
CA PHE A 30 5.35 -0.62 5.91
C PHE A 30 5.22 0.86 6.26
N LYS A 31 6.20 1.64 5.82
CA LYS A 31 6.19 3.09 5.91
C LYS A 31 6.21 3.70 4.52
N ILE A 32 5.27 4.59 4.26
CA ILE A 32 5.14 5.31 3.00
C ILE A 32 5.58 6.74 3.24
N LYS A 33 6.64 7.14 2.54
CA LYS A 33 7.24 8.47 2.65
C LYS A 33 7.00 9.27 1.38
N ASN A 34 6.83 10.58 1.53
CA ASN A 34 6.81 11.52 0.40
C ASN A 34 8.25 11.92 -0.03
N GLU A 35 8.34 12.82 -1.01
CA GLU A 35 9.59 13.38 -1.53
C GLU A 35 10.45 14.06 -0.47
N MET A 36 9.80 14.61 0.57
CA MET A 36 10.46 15.28 1.68
C MET A 36 10.93 14.30 2.77
N GLY A 37 10.71 13.00 2.59
CA GLY A 37 11.08 11.94 3.54
C GLY A 37 10.14 11.82 4.75
N GLN A 38 9.03 12.56 4.76
CA GLN A 38 8.03 12.53 5.82
C GLN A 38 7.15 11.28 5.69
N ASP A 39 6.89 10.61 6.82
CA ASP A 39 5.99 9.45 6.88
C ASP A 39 4.55 9.96 6.64
N VAL A 40 3.96 9.63 5.49
CA VAL A 40 2.59 10.01 5.12
C VAL A 40 1.60 8.96 5.61
N TYR A 41 1.96 7.68 5.45
CA TYR A 41 1.17 6.55 5.92
C TYR A 41 2.08 5.52 6.59
N THR A 42 1.57 4.92 7.66
CA THR A 42 2.11 3.71 8.27
C THR A 42 1.10 2.60 8.07
N VAL A 43 1.51 1.52 7.42
CA VAL A 43 0.67 0.35 7.18
C VAL A 43 1.13 -0.78 8.08
N ARG A 44 0.18 -1.41 8.73
CA ARG A 44 0.41 -2.56 9.61
C ARG A 44 -0.32 -3.76 9.08
N SER A 45 0.40 -4.87 8.91
CA SER A 45 -0.19 -6.17 8.63
C SER A 45 -0.55 -6.88 9.93
N LYS A 46 -1.75 -7.46 9.96
CA LYS A 46 -2.15 -8.43 10.97
C LYS A 46 -2.49 -9.73 10.27
N PHE A 47 -1.73 -10.77 10.60
CA PHE A 47 -2.00 -12.15 10.23
C PHE A 47 -2.57 -12.87 11.46
N PHE A 48 -3.73 -13.50 11.31
CA PHE A 48 -4.29 -14.40 12.31
C PHE A 48 -4.29 -15.82 11.78
N SER A 49 -3.64 -16.74 12.49
CA SER A 49 -3.72 -18.18 12.23
C SER A 49 -4.74 -18.80 13.17
N VAL A 50 -5.72 -19.52 12.62
CA VAL A 50 -6.65 -20.35 13.38
C VAL A 50 -6.18 -21.80 13.24
N GLU A 51 -5.86 -22.47 14.35
CA GLU A 51 -5.42 -23.86 14.32
C GLU A 51 -6.51 -24.76 13.71
N GLY A 52 -6.16 -25.47 12.62
CA GLY A 52 -7.00 -26.52 12.03
C GLY A 52 -7.84 -26.11 10.81
N LEU A 53 -7.82 -24.84 10.39
CA LEU A 53 -8.44 -24.38 9.16
C LEU A 53 -7.45 -23.44 8.44
N ASP A 54 -7.15 -23.69 7.16
CA ASP A 54 -6.16 -22.95 6.35
C ASP A 54 -6.65 -21.54 5.96
N ILE A 55 -7.22 -20.82 6.94
CA ILE A 55 -7.74 -19.46 6.83
C ILE A 55 -6.71 -18.50 7.41
N PHE A 56 -5.77 -18.07 6.60
CA PHE A 56 -4.91 -16.94 6.96
C PHE A 56 -5.75 -15.66 6.90
N ALA A 57 -6.30 -15.15 8.00
CA ALA A 57 -6.97 -13.85 7.92
C ALA A 57 -5.90 -12.75 7.82
N HIS A 58 -5.77 -12.15 6.63
CA HIS A 58 -4.87 -11.03 6.39
C HIS A 58 -5.65 -9.72 6.39
N SER A 59 -5.22 -8.79 7.24
CA SER A 59 -5.75 -7.43 7.24
C SER A 59 -4.62 -6.41 7.25
N LEU A 60 -4.72 -5.41 6.38
CA LEU A 60 -3.83 -4.26 6.33
C LEU A 60 -4.55 -3.05 6.90
N THR A 61 -3.95 -2.39 7.88
CA THR A 61 -4.47 -1.14 8.44
C THR A 61 -3.53 0.01 8.13
N PHE A 62 -4.06 1.02 7.45
CA PHE A 62 -3.33 2.23 7.08
C PHE A 62 -3.61 3.28 8.14
N THR A 63 -2.55 3.91 8.62
CA THR A 63 -2.63 4.95 9.63
C THR A 63 -1.88 6.19 9.17
N LYS A 64 -2.48 7.35 9.38
CA LYS A 64 -1.91 8.67 9.09
C LYS A 64 -2.09 9.53 10.34
N ASP A 65 -0.99 10.08 10.84
CA ASP A 65 -0.97 10.85 12.09
C ASP A 65 -1.64 10.15 13.28
N GLY A 66 -1.55 8.82 13.35
CA GLY A 66 -2.16 8.00 14.40
C GLY A 66 -3.65 7.68 14.20
N ARG A 67 -4.32 8.27 13.20
CA ARG A 67 -5.71 7.95 12.81
C ARG A 67 -5.72 6.79 11.81
N ILE A 68 -6.65 5.86 11.97
CA ILE A 68 -6.92 4.83 10.96
C ILE A 68 -7.65 5.50 9.80
N VAL A 69 -7.09 5.36 8.59
CA VAL A 69 -7.64 5.95 7.36
C VAL A 69 -8.16 4.90 6.40
N THR A 70 -7.65 3.67 6.49
CA THR A 70 -8.07 2.57 5.63
C THR A 70 -7.88 1.24 6.31
N ILE A 71 -8.84 0.35 6.08
CA ILE A 71 -8.76 -1.07 6.45
C ILE A 71 -8.96 -1.87 5.17
N VAL A 72 -8.01 -2.76 4.90
CA VAL A 72 -8.10 -3.75 3.83
C VAL A 72 -8.20 -5.11 4.51
N SER A 73 -9.22 -5.89 4.15
CA SER A 73 -9.42 -7.24 4.68
C SER A 73 -9.58 -8.22 3.54
N LYS A 74 -8.80 -9.30 3.57
CA LYS A 74 -8.90 -10.38 2.59
C LYS A 74 -9.69 -11.55 3.19
N THR A 75 -10.75 -11.97 2.49
CA THR A 75 -11.48 -13.19 2.85
C THR A 75 -10.99 -14.34 1.96
N PHE A 76 -10.35 -15.34 2.55
CA PHE A 76 -9.86 -16.51 1.84
C PHE A 76 -10.98 -17.55 1.70
N PHE A 77 -11.63 -17.61 0.53
CA PHE A 77 -12.58 -18.69 0.19
C PHE A 77 -12.52 -19.00 -1.33
N SER A 78 -11.85 -20.11 -1.68
CA SER A 78 -11.70 -20.74 -3.02
C SER A 78 -11.35 -19.86 -4.25
N SER A 79 -10.23 -20.12 -4.91
CA SER A 79 -9.79 -19.71 -6.28
C SER A 79 -9.87 -18.23 -6.71
N SER A 80 -10.62 -17.37 -6.01
CA SER A 80 -10.81 -15.96 -6.29
C SER A 80 -10.66 -15.18 -4.99
N ASP A 81 -9.53 -14.49 -4.86
CA ASP A 81 -9.27 -13.64 -3.72
C ASP A 81 -10.19 -12.40 -3.74
N THR A 82 -10.94 -12.19 -2.66
CA THR A 82 -11.83 -11.02 -2.51
C THR A 82 -11.30 -10.09 -1.43
N TYR A 83 -11.17 -8.82 -1.79
CA TYR A 83 -10.67 -7.75 -0.92
C TYR A 83 -11.81 -6.80 -0.54
N GLY A 84 -12.09 -6.71 0.75
CA GLY A 84 -12.86 -5.60 1.31
C GLY A 84 -11.91 -4.43 1.57
N VAL A 85 -12.23 -3.25 1.06
CA VAL A 85 -11.44 -2.02 1.27
C VAL A 85 -12.38 -0.95 1.81
N GLU A 86 -12.12 -0.48 3.03
CA GLU A 86 -12.83 0.62 3.66
C GLU A 86 -11.88 1.82 3.76
N ILE A 87 -12.22 2.94 3.12
CA ILE A 87 -11.41 4.15 3.06
C ILE A 87 -12.20 5.30 3.69
N ALA A 88 -11.55 6.12 4.52
CA ALA A 88 -12.16 7.32 5.05
C ALA A 88 -12.50 8.32 3.93
N ASP A 89 -13.66 8.98 4.05
CA ASP A 89 -14.18 9.89 3.00
C ASP A 89 -13.26 11.09 2.71
N ASP A 90 -12.42 11.46 3.67
CA ASP A 90 -11.52 12.61 3.60
C ASP A 90 -10.15 12.30 2.97
N GLU A 91 -9.96 11.09 2.44
CA GLU A 91 -8.69 10.62 1.89
C GLU A 91 -8.77 10.31 0.39
N ASP A 92 -7.60 10.23 -0.27
CA ASP A 92 -7.49 9.91 -1.69
C ASP A 92 -7.73 8.41 -1.92
N GLN A 93 -8.97 8.07 -2.27
CA GLN A 93 -9.41 6.68 -2.48
C GLN A 93 -8.60 5.95 -3.54
N ALA A 94 -8.28 6.62 -4.66
CA ALA A 94 -7.57 5.99 -5.77
C ALA A 94 -6.12 5.69 -5.41
N PHE A 95 -5.45 6.64 -4.75
CA PHE A 95 -4.08 6.46 -4.27
C PHE A 95 -3.98 5.33 -3.25
N ILE A 96 -4.90 5.30 -2.29
CA ILE A 96 -4.94 4.28 -1.23
C ILE A 96 -5.23 2.90 -1.81
N LEU A 97 -6.17 2.78 -2.76
CA LEU A 97 -6.46 1.51 -3.41
C LEU A 97 -5.25 0.98 -4.19
N ALA A 98 -4.55 1.85 -4.92
CA ALA A 98 -3.32 1.48 -5.61
C ALA A 98 -2.24 1.01 -4.63
N LEU A 99 -2.10 1.69 -3.49
CA LEU A 99 -1.16 1.30 -2.45
C LEU A 99 -1.55 -0.05 -1.82
N ALA A 100 -2.83 -0.31 -1.57
CA ALA A 100 -3.32 -1.60 -1.09
C ALA A 100 -2.97 -2.75 -2.04
N ILE A 101 -3.12 -2.55 -3.34
CA ILE A 101 -2.76 -3.55 -4.36
C ILE A 101 -1.26 -3.80 -4.37
N VAL A 102 -0.45 -2.75 -4.33
CA VAL A 102 1.02 -2.88 -4.33
C VAL A 102 1.51 -3.60 -3.07
N LEU A 103 0.87 -3.36 -1.92
CA LEU A 103 1.25 -3.98 -0.65
C LEU A 103 0.75 -5.42 -0.47
N ASP A 104 -0.22 -5.86 -1.27
CA ASP A 104 -0.71 -7.24 -1.25
C ASP A 104 0.11 -8.18 -2.16
N GLN A 105 0.85 -7.64 -3.12
CA GLN A 105 1.71 -8.42 -4.04
C GLN A 105 3.06 -8.83 -3.43
N ILE A 106 3.45 -8.21 -2.33
CA ILE A 106 4.72 -8.43 -1.62
C ILE A 106 4.51 -9.42 -0.47
#